data_AF-A0A7S1S732-F1
#
_entry.id   AF-A0A7S1S732-F1
#
_cell.length_a   1.000
_cell.length_b   1.000
_cell.length_c   1.000
_cell.angle_alpha   90.00
_cell.angle_beta   90.00
_cell.angle_gamma   90.00
#
_symmetry.space_group_name_H-M   'P 1'
#
loop_
_entity.id
_entity.type
_entity.pdbx_description
1 polymer ?
#
loop_
_entity_poly.entity_id
_entity_poly.type
_entity_poly.pdbx_seq_one_letter_code
_entity_poly.pdbx_strand_id
1 'polypeptide(L)'
;MAESADASGGGENKSVHVCVAFNVSNSKMPAFCEAACKLLAHAKADKGCRRFDFQREVNWLRSVSNEEHSLFMVRQGWDTADAVEAHVKSPHAQRFDGTLVSESMLVCAPSLSLFGSAMTTSDLAAIAAEARATQGSEAAEPAGTSSRPVSAARSNGSRPSS
;
A
#
# COMPACT_ATOMS: atom_id res chain seq x y z
N MET A 1 -29.40 26.18 -35.02
CA MET A 1 -29.16 26.41 -33.59
C MET A 1 -28.39 25.20 -33.10
N ALA A 2 -27.09 25.39 -32.87
CA ALA A 2 -26.18 24.32 -32.46
C ALA A 2 -26.27 24.16 -30.94
N GLU A 3 -26.59 22.94 -30.52
CA GLU A 3 -26.59 22.51 -29.13
C GLU A 3 -25.12 22.39 -28.69
N SER A 4 -24.66 23.38 -27.91
CA SER A 4 -23.35 23.33 -27.28
C SER A 4 -23.35 22.22 -26.23
N ALA A 5 -22.63 21.14 -26.52
CA ALA A 5 -22.32 20.09 -25.56
C ALA A 5 -21.53 20.71 -24.41
N ASP A 6 -22.19 20.82 -23.27
CA ASP A 6 -21.57 21.11 -21.98
C ASP A 6 -20.63 19.93 -21.65
N ALA A 7 -19.36 20.11 -22.00
CA ALA A 7 -18.29 19.26 -21.50
C ALA A 7 -18.14 19.55 -20.01
N SER A 8 -19.07 18.99 -19.23
CA SER A 8 -18.99 18.89 -17.79
C SER A 8 -17.84 17.93 -17.47
N GLY A 9 -16.62 18.45 -17.59
CA GLY A 9 -15.44 17.96 -16.91
C GLY A 9 -15.62 18.23 -15.42
N GLY A 10 -16.66 17.63 -14.83
CA GLY A 10 -16.83 17.53 -13.41
C GLY A 10 -15.69 16.67 -12.90
N GLY A 11 -14.57 17.33 -12.58
CA GLY A 11 -13.47 16.73 -11.85
C GLY A 11 -14.05 16.25 -10.53
N GLU A 12 -14.51 15.00 -10.50
CA GLU A 12 -14.91 14.35 -9.27
C GLU A 12 -13.76 14.52 -8.30
N ASN A 13 -14.01 15.23 -7.20
CA ASN A 13 -13.10 15.31 -6.07
C ASN A 13 -13.01 13.92 -5.47
N LYS A 14 -12.16 13.08 -6.08
CA LYS A 14 -12.01 11.68 -5.73
C LYS A 14 -11.38 11.61 -4.36
N SER A 15 -12.10 10.95 -3.47
CA SER A 15 -11.64 10.61 -2.13
C SER A 15 -10.26 9.98 -2.17
N VAL A 16 -9.34 10.46 -1.34
CA VAL A 16 -8.02 9.87 -1.17
C VAL A 16 -8.00 9.05 0.12
N HIS A 17 -7.53 7.82 0.02
CA HIS A 17 -7.27 6.95 1.16
C HIS A 17 -5.77 6.75 1.30
N VAL A 18 -5.25 6.92 2.51
CA VAL A 18 -3.83 6.74 2.81
C VAL A 18 -3.68 5.59 3.79
N CYS A 19 -2.79 4.65 3.49
CA CYS A 19 -2.36 3.60 4.40
C CYS A 19 -0.87 3.80 4.68
N VAL A 20 -0.50 3.91 5.94
CA VAL A 20 0.90 3.96 6.37
C VAL A 20 1.16 2.82 7.35
N ALA A 21 2.25 2.10 7.17
CA ALA A 21 2.66 1.02 8.05
C ALA A 21 3.98 1.35 8.74
N PHE A 22 4.02 1.17 10.06
CA PHE A 22 5.15 1.44 10.92
C PHE A 22 5.57 0.14 11.63
N ASN A 23 6.81 -0.29 11.41
CA ASN A 23 7.41 -1.37 12.20
C ASN A 23 8.14 -0.74 13.39
N VAL A 24 7.48 -0.69 14.54
CA VAL A 24 7.93 0.04 15.73
C VAL A 24 8.70 -0.89 16.65
N SER A 25 9.91 -0.50 17.03
CA SER A 25 10.71 -1.25 18.01
C SER A 25 9.95 -1.40 19.34
N ASN A 26 9.87 -2.61 19.87
CA ASN A 26 9.14 -2.89 21.10
C ASN A 26 9.69 -2.13 22.32
N SER A 27 11.00 -1.81 22.32
CA SER A 27 11.62 -0.98 23.37
C SER A 27 11.23 0.50 23.29
N LYS A 28 10.69 0.95 22.15
CA LYS A 28 10.26 2.34 21.89
C LYS A 28 8.74 2.50 21.90
N MET A 29 8.01 1.43 22.19
CA MET A 29 6.55 1.38 22.13
C MET A 29 5.85 2.49 22.93
N PRO A 30 6.22 2.77 24.20
CA PRO A 30 5.52 3.80 24.97
C PRO A 30 5.66 5.19 24.35
N ALA A 31 6.88 5.56 23.94
CA ALA A 31 7.16 6.85 23.31
C ALA A 31 6.45 7.00 21.95
N PHE A 32 6.42 5.93 21.15
CA PHE A 32 5.66 5.90 19.90
C PHE A 32 4.16 6.14 20.14
N CYS A 33 3.57 5.45 21.11
CA CYS A 33 2.15 5.61 21.44
C CYS A 33 1.83 7.03 21.91
N GLU A 34 2.69 7.65 22.73
CA GLU A 34 2.53 9.04 23.14
C GLU A 34 2.60 10.02 21.95
N ALA A 35 3.57 9.83 21.06
CA ALA A 35 3.69 10.63 19.84
C ALA A 35 2.47 10.46 18.93
N ALA A 36 1.99 9.22 18.78
CA ALA A 36 0.81 8.89 17.97
C ALA A 36 -0.47 9.51 18.55
N CYS A 37 -0.65 9.49 19.88
CA CYS A 37 -1.77 10.17 20.54
C CYS A 37 -1.77 11.68 20.27
N LYS A 38 -0.60 12.33 20.33
CA LYS A 38 -0.44 13.76 20.00
C LYS A 38 -0.78 14.04 18.54
N LEU A 39 -0.31 13.21 17.61
CA LEU A 39 -0.67 13.32 16.19
C LEU A 39 -2.19 13.20 16.00
N LEU A 40 -2.80 12.16 16.57
CA LEU A 40 -4.21 11.84 16.41
C LEU A 40 -5.14 12.96 16.92
N ALA A 41 -4.75 13.63 18.01
CA ALA A 41 -5.49 14.73 18.61
C ALA A 41 -5.64 15.93 17.66
N HIS A 42 -4.66 16.15 16.77
CA HIS A 42 -4.67 17.27 15.83
C HIS A 42 -5.12 16.85 14.44
N ALA A 43 -4.66 15.70 13.95
CA ALA A 43 -4.90 15.27 12.57
C ALA A 43 -6.40 15.13 12.22
N LYS A 44 -7.22 14.70 13.19
CA LYS A 44 -8.67 14.59 13.00
C LYS A 44 -9.37 15.92 12.77
N ALA A 45 -8.76 17.03 13.20
CA ALA A 45 -9.28 18.38 13.01
C ALA A 45 -8.75 19.04 11.72
N ASP A 46 -7.85 18.39 10.98
CA ASP A 46 -7.33 18.94 9.74
C ASP A 46 -8.43 19.06 8.68
N LYS A 47 -8.41 20.16 7.94
CA LYS A 47 -9.39 20.43 6.89
C LYS A 47 -9.35 19.33 5.83
N GLY A 48 -10.51 18.73 5.56
CA GLY A 48 -10.65 17.64 4.60
C GLY A 48 -10.31 16.25 5.15
N CYS A 49 -9.92 16.13 6.42
CA CYS A 49 -9.78 14.83 7.08
C CYS A 49 -11.17 14.26 7.38
N ARG A 50 -11.47 13.09 6.82
CA ARG A 50 -12.70 12.32 7.11
C ARG A 50 -12.47 11.19 8.10
N ARG A 51 -11.27 10.62 8.07
CA ARG A 51 -10.90 9.45 8.87
C ARG A 51 -9.42 9.50 9.21
N PHE A 52 -9.09 9.17 10.44
CA PHE A 52 -7.71 9.02 10.89
C PHE A 52 -7.68 8.02 12.05
N ASP A 53 -7.27 6.79 11.76
CA ASP A 53 -7.26 5.69 12.73
C ASP A 53 -5.89 5.05 12.82
N PHE A 54 -5.45 4.76 14.04
CA PHE A 54 -4.33 3.87 14.31
C PHE A 54 -4.86 2.48 14.63
N GLN A 55 -4.18 1.47 14.11
CA GLN A 55 -4.46 0.06 14.35
C GLN A 55 -3.15 -0.63 14.66
N ARG A 56 -3.16 -1.52 15.65
CA ARG A 56 -2.06 -2.45 15.89
C ARG A 56 -2.40 -3.77 15.22
N GLU A 57 -1.41 -4.42 14.63
CA GLU A 57 -1.58 -5.78 14.14
C GLU A 57 -2.03 -6.73 15.27
N VAL A 58 -3.01 -7.58 14.98
CA VAL A 58 -3.46 -8.63 15.89
C VAL A 58 -2.54 -9.83 15.75
N ASN A 59 -2.25 -10.55 16.84
CA ASN A 59 -1.43 -11.75 16.77
C ASN A 59 -2.12 -12.85 15.93
N TRP A 60 -1.44 -13.35 14.90
CA TRP A 60 -1.89 -14.44 14.03
C TRP A 60 -0.68 -15.17 13.44
N LEU A 61 -0.88 -16.37 12.87
CA LEU A 61 0.21 -17.26 12.44
C LEU A 61 1.23 -16.61 11.48
N ARG A 62 0.83 -15.57 10.74
CA ARG A 62 1.70 -14.86 9.78
C ARG A 62 1.84 -13.38 10.13
N SER A 63 1.78 -13.04 11.42
CA SER A 63 2.00 -11.66 11.86
C SER A 63 3.39 -11.18 11.48
N VAL A 64 3.48 -9.92 11.09
CA VAL A 64 4.77 -9.23 10.88
C VAL A 64 5.41 -8.92 12.24
N SER A 65 4.58 -8.54 13.21
CA SER A 65 4.98 -8.29 14.59
C SER A 65 5.65 -9.52 15.21
N ASN A 66 6.74 -9.28 15.94
CA ASN A 66 7.53 -10.31 16.62
C ASN A 66 8.07 -9.78 17.97
N GLU A 67 9.04 -10.48 18.55
CA GLU A 67 9.65 -10.10 19.85
C GLU A 67 10.40 -8.76 19.81
N GLU A 68 10.91 -8.36 18.64
CA GLU A 68 11.71 -7.15 18.46
C GLU A 68 10.87 -5.92 18.10
N HIS A 69 9.80 -6.11 17.33
CA HIS A 69 8.96 -5.01 16.85
C HIS A 69 7.48 -5.37 16.74
N SER A 70 6.61 -4.35 16.75
CA SER A 70 5.19 -4.49 16.43
C SER A 70 4.81 -3.63 15.24
N LEU A 71 3.93 -4.16 14.39
CA LEU A 71 3.36 -3.47 13.25
C LEU A 71 2.17 -2.61 13.68
N PHE A 72 2.24 -1.32 13.34
CA PHE A 72 1.12 -0.39 13.42
C PHE A 72 0.73 0.08 12.02
N MET A 73 -0.57 0.20 11.79
CA MET A 73 -1.13 0.79 10.58
C MET A 73 -1.89 2.07 10.91
N VAL A 74 -1.66 3.10 10.12
CA VAL A 74 -2.50 4.30 10.08
C VAL A 74 -3.36 4.25 8.83
N ARG A 75 -4.66 4.36 9.02
CA ARG A 75 -5.64 4.48 7.94
C ARG A 75 -6.23 5.88 7.96
N GLN A 76 -6.07 6.58 6.84
CA GLN A 76 -6.54 7.94 6.67
C GLN A 76 -7.51 8.03 5.50
N GLY A 77 -8.48 8.93 5.59
CA GLY A 77 -9.39 9.27 4.52
C GLY A 77 -9.49 10.78 4.39
N TRP A 78 -9.27 11.28 3.18
CA TRP A 78 -9.15 12.71 2.88
C TRP A 78 -10.02 13.10 1.69
N ASP A 79 -10.64 14.27 1.73
CA ASP A 79 -11.52 14.75 0.66
C ASP A 79 -10.78 14.91 -0.68
N THR A 80 -9.55 15.42 -0.64
CA THR A 80 -8.72 15.69 -1.82
C THR A 80 -7.25 15.34 -1.57
N ALA A 81 -6.46 15.22 -2.65
CA ALA A 81 -5.01 15.05 -2.54
C ALA A 81 -4.33 16.27 -1.91
N ASP A 82 -4.78 17.49 -2.23
CA ASP A 82 -4.27 18.73 -1.63
C ASP A 82 -4.42 18.74 -0.10
N ALA A 83 -5.50 18.16 0.43
CA ALA A 83 -5.70 18.04 1.87
C ALA A 83 -4.64 17.11 2.51
N VAL A 84 -4.26 16.02 1.83
CA VAL A 84 -3.16 15.15 2.26
C VAL A 84 -1.84 15.92 2.27
N GLU A 85 -1.57 16.67 1.20
CA GLU A 85 -0.35 17.48 1.12
C GLU A 85 -0.27 18.55 2.22
N ALA A 86 -1.39 19.21 2.51
CA ALA A 86 -1.48 20.17 3.59
C ALA A 86 -1.21 19.50 4.95
N HIS A 87 -1.78 18.30 5.17
CA HIS A 87 -1.55 17.52 6.38
C HIS A 87 -0.08 17.18 6.58
N VAL A 88 0.62 16.66 5.58
CA VAL A 88 2.04 16.27 5.74
C VAL A 88 2.96 17.48 6.00
N LYS A 89 2.54 18.68 5.57
CA LYS A 89 3.25 19.95 5.82
C LYS A 89 2.87 20.59 7.17
N SER A 90 1.89 20.03 7.89
CA SER A 90 1.41 20.60 9.15
C SER A 90 2.43 20.44 10.29
N PRO A 91 2.41 21.33 11.30
CA PRO A 91 3.35 21.26 12.43
C PRO A 91 3.27 19.96 13.23
N HIS A 92 2.08 19.39 13.43
CA HIS A 92 1.91 18.13 14.16
C HIS A 92 2.43 16.93 13.38
N ALA A 93 2.20 16.88 12.06
CA ALA A 93 2.74 15.82 11.21
C ALA A 93 4.28 15.87 11.17
N GLN A 94 4.86 17.06 10.95
CA GLN A 94 6.32 17.25 10.95
C GLN A 94 6.95 16.92 12.30
N ARG A 95 6.31 17.30 13.41
CA ARG A 95 6.79 16.97 14.75
C ARG A 95 6.76 15.46 14.99
N PHE A 96 5.70 14.78 14.57
CA PHE A 96 5.60 13.33 14.70
C PHE A 96 6.71 12.64 13.89
N ASP A 97 6.89 13.01 12.63
CA ASP A 97 7.97 12.48 11.78
C ASP A 97 9.36 12.71 12.39
N GLY A 98 9.64 13.94 12.81
CA GLY A 98 10.90 14.28 13.49
C GLY A 98 11.13 13.47 14.78
N THR A 99 10.07 13.18 15.53
CA THR A 99 10.13 12.35 16.76
C THR A 99 10.46 10.89 16.43
N LEU A 100 9.84 10.33 15.38
CA LEU A 100 10.14 8.97 14.92
C LEU A 100 11.61 8.79 14.54
N VAL A 101 12.17 9.77 13.83
CA VAL A 101 13.56 9.76 13.36
C VAL A 101 14.53 9.99 14.53
N SER A 102 14.34 11.08 15.29
CA SER A 102 15.27 11.47 16.37
C SER A 102 15.40 10.42 17.46
N GLU A 103 14.32 9.72 17.79
CA GLU A 103 14.33 8.68 18.84
C GLU A 103 14.60 7.26 18.30
N SER A 104 14.81 7.12 16.99
CA SER A 104 15.02 5.85 16.28
C SER A 104 13.94 4.82 16.64
N MET A 105 12.66 5.21 16.49
CA MET A 105 11.53 4.39 16.93
C MET A 105 11.22 3.22 15.99
N LEU A 106 11.62 3.33 14.72
CA LEU A 106 11.27 2.38 13.68
C LEU A 106 12.44 1.46 13.35
N VAL A 107 12.17 0.17 13.12
CA VAL A 107 13.19 -0.81 12.70
C VAL A 107 13.48 -0.72 11.19
N CYS A 108 12.58 -0.11 10.42
CA CYS A 108 12.75 0.16 9.00
C CYS A 108 11.98 1.43 8.59
N ALA A 109 12.21 1.92 7.37
CA ALA A 109 11.41 3.01 6.83
C ALA A 109 9.91 2.63 6.78
N PRO A 110 8.99 3.58 7.06
CA PRO A 110 7.56 3.31 6.97
C PRO A 110 7.14 3.11 5.51
N SER A 111 6.22 2.19 5.26
CA SER A 111 5.63 1.99 3.94
C SER A 111 4.36 2.82 3.80
N LEU A 112 4.21 3.57 2.71
CA LEU A 112 3.07 4.44 2.47
C LEU A 112 2.44 4.12 1.11
N SER A 113 1.12 4.09 1.08
CA SER A 113 0.33 3.88 -0.13
C SER A 113 -0.86 4.81 -0.17
N LEU A 114 -1.08 5.44 -1.32
CA LEU A 114 -2.22 6.30 -1.61
C LEU A 114 -3.14 5.59 -2.58
N PHE A 115 -4.43 5.60 -2.28
CA PHE A 115 -5.47 5.00 -3.09
C PHE A 115 -6.54 6.05 -3.41
N GLY A 116 -7.07 6.00 -4.63
CA GLY A 116 -8.27 6.74 -4.99
C GLY A 116 -9.54 6.09 -4.41
N SER A 117 -10.69 6.50 -4.92
CA SER A 117 -11.98 5.89 -4.59
C SER A 117 -12.00 4.38 -4.83
N ALA A 118 -12.81 3.66 -4.04
CA ALA A 118 -12.97 2.22 -4.21
C ALA A 118 -13.48 1.88 -5.62
N MET A 119 -12.86 0.87 -6.23
CA MET A 119 -13.22 0.42 -7.57
C MET A 119 -14.56 -0.32 -7.54
N THR A 120 -15.41 -0.04 -8.52
CA THR A 120 -16.63 -0.80 -8.76
C THR A 120 -16.33 -2.10 -9.50
N THR A 121 -17.30 -3.01 -9.53
CA THR A 121 -17.21 -4.23 -10.36
C THR A 121 -17.04 -3.90 -11.85
N SER A 122 -17.64 -2.80 -12.31
CA SER A 122 -17.49 -2.31 -13.68
C SER A 122 -16.06 -1.86 -13.98
N ASP A 123 -15.44 -1.10 -13.06
CA ASP A 123 -14.05 -0.64 -13.23
C ASP A 123 -13.09 -1.82 -13.31
N LEU A 124 -13.28 -2.82 -12.43
CA LEU A 124 -12.49 -4.04 -12.44
C LEU A 124 -12.68 -4.84 -13.74
N ALA A 125 -13.92 -4.94 -14.24
CA ALA A 125 -14.21 -5.61 -15.50
C ALA A 125 -13.56 -4.91 -16.71
N ALA A 126 -13.55 -3.57 -16.72
CA ALA A 126 -12.89 -2.77 -17.74
C ALA A 126 -11.38 -3.03 -17.76
N ILE A 127 -10.70 -2.97 -16.61
CA ILE A 127 -9.27 -3.26 -16.50
C ILE A 127 -8.95 -4.69 -16.95
N ALA A 128 -9.78 -5.66 -16.57
CA ALA A 128 -9.59 -7.04 -17.01
C ALA A 128 -9.76 -7.19 -18.53
N ALA A 129 -10.66 -6.43 -19.15
CA ALA A 129 -10.82 -6.41 -20.61
C ALA A 129 -9.62 -5.77 -21.32
N GLU A 130 -9.12 -4.64 -20.81
CA GLU A 130 -7.93 -3.96 -21.32
C GLU A 130 -6.69 -4.87 -21.24
N ALA A 131 -6.47 -5.55 -20.11
CA ALA A 131 -5.35 -6.46 -19.94
C ALA A 131 -5.36 -7.63 -20.94
N ARG A 132 -6.54 -8.19 -21.26
CA ARG A 132 -6.68 -9.24 -22.27
C ARG A 132 -6.45 -8.73 -23.69
N ALA A 133 -6.88 -7.50 -23.99
CA ALA A 133 -6.66 -6.89 -25.30
C ALA A 133 -5.16 -6.69 -25.58
N THR A 134 -4.39 -6.29 -24.57
CA THR A 134 -2.93 -6.15 -24.68
C THR A 134 -2.22 -7.49 -24.89
N GLN A 135 -2.61 -8.55 -24.16
CA GLN A 135 -2.02 -9.89 -24.32
C GLN A 135 -2.36 -10.56 -25.66
N GLY A 136 -3.52 -10.27 -26.24
CA GLY A 136 -3.93 -10.80 -27.55
C GLY A 136 -3.17 -10.20 -28.73
N SER A 137 -2.49 -9.06 -28.55
CA SER A 137 -1.73 -8.38 -29.61
C SER A 137 -0.26 -8.84 -29.70
N GLU A 138 0.25 -9.55 -28.68
CA GLU A 138 1.64 -10.03 -28.63
C GLU A 138 1.78 -11.53 -29.00
N ALA A 139 0.68 -12.17 -29.39
CA ALA A 139 0.66 -13.56 -29.86
C ALA A 139 0.47 -13.64 -31.39
N ALA A 140 1.39 -13.03 -32.14
CA ALA A 140 1.51 -13.23 -33.58
C ALA A 140 2.98 -13.24 -34.04
N GLU A 141 3.84 -13.97 -33.33
CA GLU A 141 5.02 -14.59 -33.96
C GLU A 141 4.86 -16.12 -33.88
N PRO A 142 4.84 -16.83 -35.02
CA PRO A 142 4.82 -18.29 -35.02
C PRO A 142 6.16 -18.80 -34.49
N ALA A 143 6.14 -19.35 -33.29
CA ALA A 143 7.27 -20.07 -32.72
C ALA A 143 7.70 -21.19 -33.68
N GLY A 144 8.92 -21.05 -34.22
CA GLY A 144 9.62 -22.07 -34.95
C GLY A 144 9.63 -23.38 -34.17
N THR A 145 9.49 -24.47 -34.91
CA THR A 145 9.54 -25.88 -34.50
C THR A 145 10.60 -26.16 -33.44
N SER A 146 10.20 -26.13 -32.17
CA SER A 146 11.03 -26.58 -31.05
C SER A 146 11.04 -28.10 -31.02
N SER A 147 12.23 -28.65 -31.32
CA SER A 147 12.48 -30.08 -31.41
C SER A 147 12.40 -30.73 -30.02
N ARG A 148 11.66 -31.85 -29.97
CA ARG A 148 11.41 -32.70 -28.80
C ARG A 148 12.73 -33.11 -28.11
N PRO A 149 12.91 -32.87 -26.79
CA PRO A 149 14.00 -33.50 -26.06
C PRO A 149 13.68 -34.98 -25.80
N VAL A 150 14.54 -35.84 -26.32
CA VAL A 150 14.50 -37.30 -26.12
C VAL A 150 14.78 -37.61 -24.65
N SER A 151 13.87 -38.33 -24.02
CA SER A 151 14.10 -38.97 -22.72
C SER A 151 15.21 -40.03 -22.85
N ALA A 152 16.31 -39.85 -22.14
CA ALA A 152 17.27 -40.91 -21.81
C ALA A 152 17.54 -40.81 -20.31
N ALA A 153 16.92 -41.69 -19.51
CA ALA A 153 17.45 -42.99 -19.10
C ALA A 153 18.14 -42.87 -17.74
N ARG A 154 17.42 -43.38 -16.72
CA ARG A 154 17.88 -43.58 -15.34
C ARG A 154 19.07 -44.53 -15.31
N SER A 155 20.16 -44.17 -14.66
CA SER A 155 21.18 -45.12 -14.20
C SER A 155 21.25 -45.10 -12.67
N ASN A 156 20.79 -46.20 -12.08
CA ASN A 156 21.02 -46.61 -10.71
C ASN A 156 22.52 -46.74 -10.41
N GLY A 157 22.91 -46.32 -9.20
CA GLY A 157 24.16 -46.71 -8.54
C GLY A 157 24.45 -45.73 -7.40
N SER A 158 24.93 -46.09 -6.22
CA SER A 158 25.20 -47.37 -5.56
C SER A 158 25.35 -47.02 -4.07
N ARG A 159 24.96 -47.94 -3.19
CA ARG A 159 25.27 -47.92 -1.74
C ARG A 159 26.76 -47.65 -1.48
N PRO A 160 27.07 -47.06 -0.33
CA PRO A 160 28.17 -47.61 0.46
C PRO A 160 27.74 -47.93 1.90
N SER A 161 28.19 -49.09 2.34
CA SER A 161 28.27 -49.54 3.71
C SER A 161 29.59 -49.08 4.33
N SER A 162 29.56 -48.50 5.53
CA SER A 162 30.51 -48.71 6.64
C SER A 162 29.92 -48.09 7.90
#